data_AF-A0A954CFZ4-F1
#
_entry.id   AF-A0A954CFZ4-F1
#
_cell.length_a   1.000
_cell.length_b   1.000
_cell.length_c   1.000
_cell.angle_alpha   90.00
_cell.angle_beta   90.00
_cell.angle_gamma   90.00
#
_symmetry.space_group_name_H-M   'P 1'
#
loop_
_entity.id
_entity.type
_entity.pdbx_description
1 polymer ?
#
loop_
_entity_poly.entity_id
_entity_poly.type
_entity_poly.pdbx_seq_one_letter_code
_entity_poly.pdbx_strand_id
1 'polypeptide(L)'
;MGENHEDTIVELVNQSGRAVMVGDALKAESVLNEARRLDPVTVELELARRAWANQTGGEAQVARRRESVIARLGSVAVAAPDRIDTWRTLADFLRQNENHEGVLHATASGLKRDPINIELWVRRTRAQIQLGQLDSASRSLRHCTKLAPTHDAVEALIRVHPMCANCDALFPHAGAETCGMCGEDGPGRGAVVRSVRAKNSSKFDVYFLRVRDVVAEALNMPDRIKRQLTLDTLLKRHLKRSNQQCAAVLRAMSKEFGSAFDEPLFNSAVVGYLDVLIADLIRAINPRQDSTIDTGIRQRALADHITRA
;
A
#
# COMPACT_ATOMS: atom_id res chain seq x y z
N MET A 1 22.12 16.51 11.75
CA MET A 1 21.78 15.85 10.47
C MET A 1 22.76 14.70 10.34
N GLY A 2 22.35 13.49 10.73
CA GLY A 2 23.24 12.32 10.60
C GLY A 2 23.34 11.99 9.12
N GLU A 3 24.56 11.99 8.57
CA GLU A 3 24.80 11.47 7.23
C GLU A 3 24.31 10.04 7.18
N ASN A 4 23.41 9.73 6.23
CA ASN A 4 22.92 8.38 6.06
C ASN A 4 24.03 7.56 5.39
N HIS A 5 24.89 6.95 6.20
CA HIS A 5 26.01 6.14 5.74
C HIS A 5 25.60 4.78 5.16
N GLU A 6 24.29 4.52 4.97
CA GLU A 6 23.77 3.25 4.46
C GLU A 6 24.43 2.83 3.14
N ASP A 7 24.51 3.72 2.15
CA ASP A 7 25.13 3.40 0.85
C ASP A 7 26.62 3.08 0.99
N THR A 8 27.33 3.84 1.83
CA THR A 8 28.75 3.60 2.14
C THR A 8 28.94 2.25 2.82
N ILE A 9 28.08 1.91 3.78
CA ILE A 9 28.13 0.62 4.49
C ILE A 9 27.86 -0.52 3.53
N VAL A 10 26.84 -0.42 2.66
CA VAL A 10 26.55 -1.44 1.65
C VAL A 10 27.76 -1.68 0.76
N GLU A 11 28.44 -0.62 0.33
CA GLU A 11 29.63 -0.74 -0.50
C GLU A 11 30.83 -1.34 0.25
N LEU A 12 31.06 -0.97 1.50
CA LEU A 12 32.11 -1.58 2.33
C LEU A 12 31.81 -3.07 2.58
N VAL A 13 30.57 -3.45 2.86
CA VAL A 13 30.19 -4.87 3.00
C VAL A 13 30.36 -5.60 1.65
N ASN A 14 30.10 -4.96 0.50
CA ASN A 14 30.41 -5.52 -0.83
C ASN A 14 31.92 -5.75 -1.01
N GLN A 15 32.74 -4.75 -0.68
CA GLN A 15 34.20 -4.83 -0.76
C GLN A 15 34.74 -5.96 0.12
N SER A 16 34.23 -6.11 1.33
CA SER A 16 34.60 -7.22 2.21
C SER A 16 34.24 -8.57 1.58
N GLY A 17 33.04 -8.71 1.02
CA GLY A 17 32.64 -9.92 0.30
C GLY A 17 33.56 -10.24 -0.88
N ARG A 18 33.97 -9.24 -1.67
CA ARG A 18 34.94 -9.41 -2.76
C ARG A 18 36.33 -9.85 -2.24
N ALA A 19 36.79 -9.29 -1.12
CA ALA A 19 38.06 -9.67 -0.51
C ALA A 19 38.05 -11.14 -0.03
N VAL A 20 36.95 -11.60 0.57
CA VAL A 20 36.77 -13.03 0.93
C VAL A 20 36.86 -13.92 -0.30
N MET A 21 36.24 -13.54 -1.42
CA MET A 21 36.26 -14.33 -2.66
C MET A 21 37.65 -14.46 -3.29
N VAL A 22 38.55 -13.51 -3.04
CA VAL A 22 39.95 -13.53 -3.49
C VAL A 22 40.89 -14.17 -2.46
N GLY A 23 40.36 -14.59 -1.30
CA GLY A 23 41.13 -15.21 -0.22
C GLY A 23 41.84 -14.24 0.73
N ASP A 24 41.58 -12.94 0.62
CA ASP A 24 42.18 -11.90 1.46
C ASP A 24 41.32 -11.63 2.71
N ALA A 25 41.46 -12.51 3.70
CA ALA A 25 40.70 -12.44 4.95
C ALA A 25 41.03 -11.18 5.77
N LEU A 26 42.29 -10.72 5.77
CA LEU A 26 42.73 -9.54 6.53
C LEU A 26 42.08 -8.27 5.99
N LYS A 27 42.06 -8.10 4.66
CA LYS A 27 41.38 -6.97 4.04
C LYS A 27 39.87 -7.04 4.26
N ALA A 28 39.28 -8.22 4.14
CA ALA A 28 37.84 -8.40 4.38
C ALA A 28 37.44 -7.97 5.80
N GLU A 29 38.23 -8.34 6.81
CA GLU A 29 38.00 -7.96 8.20
C GLU A 29 38.24 -6.46 8.45
N SER A 30 39.31 -5.90 7.89
CA SER A 30 39.62 -4.47 8.00
C SER A 30 38.46 -3.60 7.48
N VAL A 31 37.96 -3.92 6.29
CA VAL A 31 36.84 -3.20 5.66
C VAL A 31 35.54 -3.35 6.45
N LEU A 32 35.25 -4.52 7.02
CA LEU A 32 34.08 -4.71 7.88
C LEU A 32 34.19 -3.90 9.17
N ASN A 33 35.38 -3.82 9.75
CA ASN A 33 35.62 -3.03 10.95
C ASN A 33 35.48 -1.53 10.68
N GLU A 34 35.85 -1.06 9.49
CA GLU A 34 35.55 0.29 9.03
C GLU A 34 34.04 0.53 8.95
N ALA A 35 33.29 -0.36 8.30
CA ALA A 35 31.83 -0.23 8.20
C ALA A 35 31.14 -0.22 9.59
N ARG A 36 31.62 -1.06 10.52
CA ARG A 36 31.08 -1.13 11.89
C ARG A 36 31.32 0.12 12.71
N ARG A 37 32.37 0.90 12.41
CA ARG A 37 32.61 2.19 13.06
C ARG A 37 31.57 3.24 12.66
N LEU A 38 31.00 3.11 11.46
CA LEU A 38 29.95 4.00 10.97
C LEU A 38 28.60 3.65 11.61
N ASP A 39 28.14 2.42 11.41
CA ASP A 39 26.91 1.93 12.04
C ASP A 39 26.95 0.39 12.15
N PRO A 40 27.17 -0.15 13.37
CA PRO A 40 27.24 -1.59 13.56
C PRO A 40 25.90 -2.29 13.31
N VAL A 41 24.76 -1.62 13.53
CA VAL A 41 23.44 -2.25 13.36
C VAL A 41 23.15 -2.46 11.88
N THR A 42 23.43 -1.45 11.05
CA THR A 42 23.24 -1.55 9.59
C THR A 42 24.16 -2.61 8.98
N VAL A 43 25.42 -2.69 9.42
CA VAL A 43 26.34 -3.75 8.99
C VAL A 43 25.77 -5.13 9.30
N GLU A 44 25.29 -5.34 10.53
CA GLU A 44 24.75 -6.64 10.95
C GLU A 44 23.47 -7.00 10.19
N LEU A 45 22.61 -6.01 9.88
CA LEU A 45 21.46 -6.17 9.00
C LEU A 45 21.85 -6.63 7.60
N GLU A 46 22.84 -5.97 6.99
CA GLU A 46 23.33 -6.30 5.65
C GLU A 46 23.98 -7.68 5.60
N LEU A 47 24.79 -8.02 6.61
CA LEU A 47 25.35 -9.36 6.76
C LEU A 47 24.25 -10.42 6.92
N ALA A 48 23.22 -10.15 7.71
CA ALA A 48 22.09 -11.05 7.88
C ALA A 48 21.31 -11.25 6.57
N ARG A 49 21.05 -10.18 5.80
CA ARG A 49 20.41 -10.23 4.47
C ARG A 49 21.20 -11.09 3.49
N ARG A 50 22.53 -10.93 3.44
CA ARG A 50 23.39 -11.73 2.57
C ARG A 50 23.48 -13.19 3.01
N ALA A 51 23.64 -13.42 4.31
CA ALA A 51 23.66 -14.77 4.86
C ALA A 51 22.34 -15.50 4.63
N TRP A 52 21.22 -14.76 4.60
CA TRP A 52 19.91 -15.28 4.24
C TRP A 52 19.79 -15.60 2.75
N ALA A 53 20.25 -14.70 1.87
CA ALA A 53 20.18 -14.86 0.42
C ALA A 53 21.13 -15.94 -0.13
N ASN A 54 22.32 -16.07 0.45
CA ASN A 54 23.38 -16.96 -0.05
C ASN A 54 23.37 -18.35 0.61
N GLN A 55 22.19 -18.85 0.95
CA GLN A 55 22.05 -20.18 1.56
C GLN A 55 22.21 -21.27 0.52
N THR A 56 23.21 -22.12 0.71
CA THR A 56 23.49 -23.26 -0.14
C THR A 56 23.70 -24.53 0.71
N GLY A 57 23.48 -25.68 0.09
CA GLY A 57 23.57 -27.00 0.73
C GLY A 57 22.23 -27.71 0.82
N GLY A 58 22.20 -28.82 1.55
CA GLY A 58 20.98 -29.60 1.77
C GLY A 58 20.00 -28.90 2.74
N GLU A 59 18.73 -29.30 2.70
CA GLU A 59 17.62 -28.69 3.45
C GLU A 59 17.92 -28.55 4.96
N ALA A 60 18.39 -29.62 5.60
CA ALA A 60 18.74 -29.58 7.04
C ALA A 60 19.88 -28.61 7.36
N GLN A 61 20.82 -28.40 6.44
CA GLN A 61 21.91 -27.44 6.63
C GLN A 61 21.40 -26.00 6.44
N VAL A 62 20.54 -25.79 5.45
CA VAL A 62 19.89 -24.50 5.19
C VAL A 62 19.02 -24.10 6.38
N ALA A 63 18.20 -25.01 6.92
CA ALA A 63 17.35 -24.76 8.09
C ALA A 63 18.18 -24.30 9.30
N ARG A 64 19.26 -25.01 9.65
CA ARG A 64 20.16 -24.61 10.75
C ARG A 64 20.80 -23.23 10.53
N ARG A 65 21.18 -22.91 9.29
CA ARG A 65 21.73 -21.58 8.97
C ARG A 65 20.66 -20.50 9.12
N ARG A 66 19.42 -20.74 8.68
CA ARG A 66 18.29 -19.81 8.86
C ARG A 66 18.06 -19.49 10.32
N GLU A 67 18.00 -20.52 11.17
CA GLU A 67 17.84 -20.36 12.61
C GLU A 67 18.98 -19.53 13.22
N SER A 68 20.22 -19.78 12.83
CA SER A 68 21.37 -19.00 13.31
C SER A 68 21.30 -17.53 12.88
N VAL A 69 20.91 -17.24 11.63
CA VAL A 69 20.72 -15.86 11.13
C VAL A 69 19.59 -15.16 11.89
N ILE A 70 18.46 -15.85 12.11
CA ILE A 70 17.32 -15.33 12.89
C ILE A 70 17.73 -15.01 14.33
N ALA A 71 18.46 -15.92 14.99
CA ALA A 71 18.91 -15.72 16.36
C ALA A 71 19.84 -14.51 16.48
N ARG A 72 20.81 -14.38 15.56
CA ARG A 72 21.72 -13.23 15.51
C ARG A 72 20.96 -11.92 15.29
N LEU A 73 20.05 -11.89 14.31
CA LEU A 73 19.24 -10.72 14.02
C LEU A 73 18.31 -10.36 15.19
N GLY A 74 17.81 -11.36 15.92
CA GLY A 74 17.06 -11.17 17.16
C GLY A 74 17.88 -10.43 18.22
N SER A 75 19.13 -10.84 18.45
CA SER A 75 20.03 -10.15 19.37
C SER A 75 20.32 -8.71 18.94
N VAL A 76 20.49 -8.47 17.64
CA VAL A 76 20.68 -7.11 17.08
C VAL A 76 19.44 -6.24 17.32
N ALA A 77 18.25 -6.77 17.08
CA ALA A 77 16.99 -6.05 17.31
C ALA A 77 16.78 -5.71 18.80
N VAL A 78 17.15 -6.62 19.70
CA VAL A 78 17.10 -6.36 21.15
C VAL A 78 18.13 -5.31 21.59
N ALA A 79 19.34 -5.34 21.03
CA ALA A 79 20.40 -4.38 21.35
C ALA A 79 20.11 -2.98 20.80
N ALA A 80 19.42 -2.88 19.65
CA ALA A 80 19.02 -1.63 19.02
C ALA A 80 17.49 -1.56 18.83
N PRO A 81 16.71 -1.48 19.92
CA PRO A 81 15.27 -1.65 19.85
C PRO A 81 14.55 -0.53 19.09
N ASP A 82 15.16 0.66 18.98
CA ASP A 82 14.59 1.81 18.27
C ASP A 82 14.82 1.74 16.75
N ARG A 83 15.65 0.80 16.28
CA ARG A 83 15.88 0.52 14.86
C ARG A 83 14.78 -0.37 14.30
N ILE A 84 13.67 0.23 13.89
CA ILE A 84 12.46 -0.49 13.44
C ILE A 84 12.72 -1.41 12.23
N ASP A 85 13.65 -1.05 11.36
CA ASP A 85 14.17 -1.89 10.27
C ASP A 85 14.69 -3.27 10.72
N THR A 86 15.28 -3.37 11.92
CA THR A 86 15.71 -4.65 12.50
C THR A 86 14.50 -5.55 12.78
N TRP A 87 13.47 -5.05 13.46
CA TRP A 87 12.25 -5.79 13.78
C TRP A 87 11.48 -6.20 12.53
N ARG A 88 11.44 -5.32 11.52
CA ARG A 88 10.81 -5.60 10.23
C ARG A 88 11.51 -6.75 9.50
N THR A 89 12.84 -6.69 9.43
CA THR A 89 13.65 -7.73 8.77
C THR A 89 13.56 -9.05 9.52
N LEU A 90 13.60 -9.02 10.86
CA LEU A 90 13.44 -10.20 11.72
C LEU A 90 12.08 -10.87 11.48
N ALA A 91 11.00 -10.10 11.46
CA ALA A 91 9.67 -10.60 11.18
C ALA A 91 9.57 -11.23 9.78
N ASP A 92 10.25 -10.68 8.77
CA ASP A 92 10.26 -11.27 7.43
C ASP A 92 11.02 -12.61 7.37
N PHE A 93 12.17 -12.71 8.03
CA PHE A 93 12.93 -13.97 8.08
C PHE A 93 12.18 -15.04 8.86
N LEU A 94 11.58 -14.69 9.99
CA LEU A 94 10.73 -15.59 10.77
C LEU A 94 9.53 -16.10 9.94
N ARG A 95 8.88 -15.21 9.18
CA ARG A 95 7.78 -15.58 8.29
C ARG A 95 8.23 -16.54 7.18
N GLN A 96 9.38 -16.27 6.56
CA GLN A 96 9.94 -17.13 5.51
C GLN A 96 10.40 -18.49 6.04
N ASN A 97 10.67 -18.59 7.35
CA ASN A 97 10.94 -19.83 8.05
C ASN A 97 9.68 -20.46 8.69
N GLU A 98 8.48 -20.02 8.29
CA GLU A 98 7.19 -20.50 8.77
C GLU A 98 6.97 -20.38 10.30
N ASN A 99 7.84 -19.63 11.00
CA ASN A 99 7.73 -19.38 12.43
C ASN A 99 6.80 -18.19 12.69
N HIS A 100 5.50 -18.41 12.52
CA HIS A 100 4.48 -17.38 12.67
C HIS A 100 4.36 -16.85 14.11
N GLU A 101 4.60 -17.68 15.13
CA GLU A 101 4.63 -17.22 16.53
C GLU A 101 5.77 -16.22 16.77
N GLY A 102 6.97 -16.52 16.25
CA GLY A 102 8.10 -15.61 16.25
C GLY A 102 7.76 -14.28 15.57
N VAL A 103 7.02 -14.30 14.45
CA VAL A 103 6.55 -13.06 13.80
C VAL A 103 5.67 -12.24 14.74
N LEU A 104 4.76 -12.88 15.51
CA LEU A 104 3.94 -12.16 16.48
C LEU A 104 4.77 -11.52 17.59
N HIS A 105 5.82 -12.18 18.06
CA HIS A 105 6.74 -11.63 19.04
C HIS A 105 7.56 -10.46 18.48
N ALA A 106 8.19 -10.63 17.32
CA ALA A 106 9.00 -9.59 16.67
C ALA A 106 8.16 -8.35 16.35
N THR A 107 6.97 -8.54 15.76
CA THR A 107 6.05 -7.44 15.46
C THR A 107 5.52 -6.77 16.72
N ALA A 108 5.23 -7.50 17.80
CA ALA A 108 4.83 -6.89 19.06
C ALA A 108 5.95 -6.01 19.66
N SER A 109 7.20 -6.49 19.63
CA SER A 109 8.34 -5.72 20.11
C SER A 109 8.58 -4.45 19.28
N GLY A 110 8.52 -4.56 17.94
CA GLY A 110 8.64 -3.40 17.05
C GLY A 110 7.49 -2.40 17.23
N LEU A 111 6.25 -2.87 17.34
CA LEU A 111 5.06 -2.02 17.52
C LEU A 111 5.01 -1.33 18.89
N LYS A 112 5.69 -1.85 19.91
CA LYS A 112 5.87 -1.12 21.18
C LYS A 112 6.72 0.14 21.00
N ARG A 113 7.60 0.16 19.99
CA ARG A 113 8.52 1.28 19.69
C ARG A 113 7.95 2.21 18.63
N ASP A 114 7.34 1.64 17.59
CA ASP A 114 6.64 2.38 16.55
C ASP A 114 5.20 1.84 16.37
N PRO A 115 4.23 2.34 17.17
CA PRO A 115 2.85 1.87 17.12
C PRO A 115 2.11 2.19 15.83
N ILE A 116 2.62 3.11 15.01
CA ILE A 116 1.99 3.51 13.74
C ILE A 116 2.61 2.83 12.52
N ASN A 117 3.58 1.93 12.74
CA ASN A 117 4.26 1.23 11.66
C ASN A 117 3.32 0.28 10.92
N ILE A 118 2.86 0.69 9.75
CA ILE A 118 1.89 -0.08 8.96
C ILE A 118 2.45 -1.44 8.53
N GLU A 119 3.73 -1.51 8.18
CA GLU A 119 4.32 -2.76 7.70
C GLU A 119 4.38 -3.83 8.81
N LEU A 120 4.70 -3.44 10.05
CA LEU A 120 4.67 -4.35 11.19
C LEU A 120 3.24 -4.83 11.49
N TRP A 121 2.24 -3.95 11.40
CA TRP A 121 0.84 -4.33 11.56
C TRP A 121 0.37 -5.30 10.48
N VAL A 122 0.78 -5.10 9.22
CA VAL A 122 0.48 -6.01 8.11
C VAL A 122 1.12 -7.38 8.33
N ARG A 123 2.42 -7.41 8.69
CA ARG A 123 3.14 -8.66 9.00
C ARG A 123 2.49 -9.42 10.17
N ARG A 124 2.11 -8.70 11.23
CA ARG A 124 1.38 -9.24 12.37
C ARG A 124 0.05 -9.86 11.96
N THR A 125 -0.74 -9.12 11.19
CA THR A 125 -2.06 -9.58 10.70
C THR A 125 -1.91 -10.87 9.88
N ARG A 126 -0.94 -10.93 8.97
CA ARG A 126 -0.65 -12.14 8.18
C ARG A 126 -0.30 -13.33 9.07
N ALA A 127 0.58 -13.15 10.05
CA ALA A 127 0.94 -14.22 10.97
C ALA A 127 -0.25 -14.72 11.81
N GLN A 128 -1.11 -13.81 12.26
CA GLN A 128 -2.34 -14.19 12.98
C GLN A 128 -3.29 -15.02 12.11
N ILE A 129 -3.43 -14.67 10.82
CA ILE A 129 -4.24 -15.43 9.87
C ILE A 129 -3.66 -16.84 9.68
N GLN A 130 -2.35 -16.97 9.48
CA GLN A 130 -1.69 -18.26 9.30
C GLN A 130 -1.80 -19.16 10.54
N LEU A 131 -1.86 -18.56 11.73
CA LEU A 131 -2.10 -19.28 12.99
C LEU A 131 -3.60 -19.56 13.26
N GLY A 132 -4.50 -19.20 12.35
CA GLY A 132 -5.95 -19.35 12.54
C GLY A 132 -6.57 -18.40 13.58
N GLN A 133 -5.81 -17.42 14.07
CA GLN A 133 -6.24 -16.46 15.09
C GLN A 133 -7.07 -15.32 14.46
N LEU A 134 -8.19 -15.66 13.82
CA LEU A 134 -8.99 -14.73 13.00
C LEU A 134 -9.53 -13.53 13.79
N ASP A 135 -9.87 -13.70 15.07
CA ASP A 135 -10.34 -12.58 15.92
C ASP A 135 -9.25 -11.53 16.18
N SER A 136 -8.03 -12.01 16.41
CA SER A 136 -6.87 -11.16 16.62
C SER A 136 -6.43 -10.52 15.30
N ALA A 137 -6.47 -11.26 14.20
CA ALA A 137 -6.24 -10.77 12.86
C ALA A 137 -7.22 -9.67 12.47
N SER A 138 -8.53 -9.85 12.75
CA SER A 138 -9.55 -8.83 12.51
C SER A 138 -9.22 -7.52 13.24
N ARG A 139 -8.85 -7.59 14.53
CA ARG A 139 -8.45 -6.41 15.30
C ARG A 139 -7.24 -5.69 14.70
N SER A 140 -6.20 -6.44 14.32
CA SER A 140 -5.01 -5.88 13.67
C SER A 140 -5.33 -5.26 12.31
N LEU A 141 -6.15 -5.93 11.49
CA LEU A 141 -6.54 -5.44 10.17
C LEU A 141 -7.40 -4.17 10.24
N ARG A 142 -8.27 -4.06 11.24
CA ARG A 142 -8.99 -2.80 11.52
C ARG A 142 -8.03 -1.68 11.92
N HIS A 143 -6.95 -2.01 12.63
CA HIS A 143 -5.93 -1.01 12.95
C HIS A 143 -5.17 -0.57 11.70
N CYS A 144 -4.74 -1.52 10.85
CA CYS A 144 -4.15 -1.22 9.54
C CYS A 144 -5.04 -0.30 8.70
N THR A 145 -6.33 -0.62 8.62
CA THR A 145 -7.36 0.15 7.91
C THR A 145 -7.47 1.58 8.42
N LYS A 146 -7.40 1.79 9.73
CA LYS A 146 -7.46 3.13 10.34
C LYS A 146 -6.19 3.94 10.04
N LEU A 147 -5.03 3.30 10.09
CA LEU A 147 -3.74 3.97 9.87
C LEU A 147 -3.50 4.30 8.39
N ALA A 148 -3.71 3.33 7.50
CA ALA A 148 -3.39 3.43 6.08
C ALA A 148 -4.45 2.69 5.23
N PRO A 149 -5.64 3.27 5.05
CA PRO A 149 -6.76 2.63 4.36
C PRO A 149 -6.50 2.37 2.86
N THR A 150 -5.52 3.04 2.26
CA THR A 150 -5.14 2.91 0.85
C THR A 150 -3.82 2.18 0.66
N HIS A 151 -3.32 1.49 1.68
CA HIS A 151 -2.08 0.73 1.57
C HIS A 151 -2.33 -0.60 0.87
N ASP A 152 -1.63 -0.86 -0.24
CA ASP A 152 -1.85 -2.03 -1.11
C ASP A 152 -1.87 -3.35 -0.35
N ALA A 153 -0.91 -3.57 0.56
CA ALA A 153 -0.86 -4.80 1.34
C ALA A 153 -2.05 -4.96 2.31
N VAL A 154 -2.65 -3.86 2.76
CA VAL A 154 -3.86 -3.88 3.58
C VAL A 154 -5.02 -4.28 2.68
N GLU A 155 -5.21 -3.60 1.54
CA GLU A 155 -6.27 -3.94 0.58
C GLU A 155 -6.22 -5.41 0.15
N ALA A 156 -5.02 -5.91 -0.18
CA ALA A 156 -4.81 -7.31 -0.52
C ALA A 156 -5.28 -8.26 0.59
N LEU A 157 -5.03 -7.92 1.87
CA LEU A 157 -5.52 -8.72 3.00
C LEU A 157 -7.03 -8.74 3.08
N ILE A 158 -7.71 -7.61 2.89
CA ILE A 158 -9.19 -7.55 2.93
C ILE A 158 -9.82 -8.28 1.75
N ARG A 159 -9.18 -8.24 0.59
CA ARG A 159 -9.67 -8.95 -0.60
C ARG A 159 -9.66 -10.45 -0.38
N VAL A 160 -8.58 -10.98 0.20
CA VAL A 160 -8.44 -12.41 0.47
C VAL A 160 -9.25 -12.81 1.70
N HIS A 161 -9.24 -11.96 2.74
CA HIS A 161 -9.89 -12.17 4.03
C HIS A 161 -10.84 -10.99 4.32
N PRO A 162 -12.04 -10.99 3.73
CA PRO A 162 -12.98 -9.90 3.95
C PRO A 162 -13.48 -9.87 5.39
N MET A 163 -14.05 -8.74 5.80
CA MET A 163 -14.67 -8.59 7.12
C MET A 163 -16.19 -8.60 7.01
N CYS A 164 -16.85 -9.27 7.94
CA CYS A 164 -18.30 -9.27 8.08
C CYS A 164 -18.80 -7.84 8.33
N ALA A 165 -19.79 -7.40 7.56
CA ALA A 165 -20.37 -6.06 7.71
C ALA A 165 -21.14 -5.87 9.03
N ASN A 166 -21.63 -6.97 9.62
CA ASN A 166 -22.42 -6.94 10.85
C ASN A 166 -21.53 -6.91 12.11
N CYS A 167 -20.62 -7.87 12.27
CA CYS A 167 -19.86 -8.06 13.51
C CYS A 167 -18.34 -7.78 13.40
N ASP A 168 -17.85 -7.33 12.25
CA ASP A 168 -16.42 -7.11 11.98
C ASP A 168 -15.53 -8.36 12.07
N ALA A 169 -16.09 -9.57 12.18
CA ALA A 169 -15.29 -10.79 12.14
C ALA A 169 -14.61 -10.97 10.79
N LEU A 170 -13.38 -11.48 10.81
CA LEU A 170 -12.61 -11.77 9.59
C LEU A 170 -13.04 -13.12 9.01
N PHE A 171 -13.39 -13.15 7.73
CA PHE A 171 -13.63 -14.40 7.03
C PHE A 171 -12.30 -15.10 6.71
N PRO A 172 -12.24 -16.44 6.79
CA PRO A 172 -11.03 -17.19 6.47
C PRO A 172 -10.64 -17.05 4.98
N HIS A 173 -11.62 -16.81 4.10
CA HIS A 173 -11.39 -16.56 2.67
C HIS A 173 -12.60 -15.83 2.05
N ALA A 174 -12.41 -15.27 0.85
CA ALA A 174 -13.44 -14.56 0.10
C ALA A 174 -14.64 -15.41 -0.33
N GLY A 175 -14.51 -16.74 -0.38
CA GLY A 175 -15.62 -17.66 -0.69
C GLY A 175 -16.44 -18.11 0.52
N ALA A 176 -16.25 -17.53 1.70
CA ALA A 176 -16.95 -18.00 2.90
C ALA A 176 -18.46 -17.79 2.77
N GLU A 177 -19.24 -18.85 2.98
CA GLU A 177 -20.70 -18.81 2.84
C GLU A 177 -21.41 -18.14 4.00
N THR A 178 -20.88 -18.27 5.21
CA THR A 178 -21.47 -17.70 6.43
C THR A 178 -20.38 -17.17 7.36
N CYS A 179 -20.75 -16.22 8.21
CA CYS A 179 -19.88 -15.67 9.23
C CYS A 179 -19.80 -16.64 10.42
N GLY A 180 -18.60 -17.13 10.72
CA GLY A 180 -18.40 -18.03 11.87
C GLY A 180 -18.71 -17.42 13.23
N MET A 181 -18.81 -16.09 13.33
CA MET A 181 -19.09 -15.39 14.60
C MET A 181 -20.56 -15.03 14.80
N CYS A 182 -21.26 -14.53 13.77
CA CYS A 182 -22.65 -14.08 13.90
C CYS A 182 -23.66 -14.85 13.03
N GLY A 183 -23.22 -15.80 12.22
CA GLY A 183 -24.09 -16.63 11.37
C GLY A 183 -24.66 -15.94 10.13
N GLU A 184 -24.38 -14.64 9.94
CA GLU A 184 -24.78 -13.89 8.74
C GLU A 184 -24.24 -14.51 7.46
N ASP A 185 -24.91 -14.26 6.34
CA ASP A 185 -24.41 -14.66 5.04
C ASP A 185 -23.03 -14.01 4.78
N GLY A 186 -22.16 -14.82 4.18
CA GLY A 186 -20.81 -14.45 3.82
C GLY A 186 -20.70 -14.02 2.36
N PRO A 187 -19.52 -13.53 1.95
CA PRO A 187 -19.27 -13.08 0.58
C PRO A 187 -19.55 -14.15 -0.48
N GLY A 188 -19.42 -15.44 -0.17
CA GLY A 188 -19.74 -16.54 -1.08
C GLY A 188 -21.23 -16.60 -1.48
N ARG A 189 -22.11 -16.00 -0.67
CA ARG A 189 -23.55 -15.87 -0.92
C ARG A 189 -23.94 -14.47 -1.42
N GLY A 190 -22.96 -13.65 -1.81
CA GLY A 190 -23.17 -12.28 -2.27
C GLY A 190 -23.39 -11.28 -1.14
N ALA A 191 -23.14 -11.64 0.12
CA ALA A 191 -23.28 -10.72 1.23
C ALA A 191 -22.29 -9.55 1.13
N VAL A 192 -22.75 -8.37 1.53
CA VAL A 192 -21.91 -7.17 1.54
C VAL A 192 -20.84 -7.33 2.60
N VAL A 193 -19.57 -7.26 2.19
CA VAL A 193 -18.42 -7.24 3.09
C VAL A 193 -17.97 -5.83 3.37
N ARG A 194 -17.37 -5.61 4.54
CA ARG A 194 -16.88 -4.29 4.92
C ARG A 194 -15.67 -3.93 4.05
N SER A 195 -15.90 -3.03 3.10
CA SER A 195 -14.83 -2.36 2.36
C SER A 195 -14.09 -1.43 3.31
N VAL A 196 -12.76 -1.44 3.23
CA VAL A 196 -11.85 -0.57 3.99
C VAL A 196 -11.77 0.84 3.45
N ARG A 197 -12.83 1.27 2.76
CA ARG A 197 -13.06 2.69 2.54
C ARG A 197 -12.91 3.42 3.88
N ALA A 198 -11.90 4.29 3.94
CA ALA A 198 -12.00 5.44 4.81
C ALA A 198 -13.35 6.07 4.48
N LYS A 199 -14.06 6.61 5.49
CA LYS A 199 -15.27 7.42 5.24
C LYS A 199 -15.05 8.51 4.16
N ASN A 200 -13.78 8.82 3.85
CA ASN A 200 -13.32 9.80 2.89
C ASN A 200 -12.44 9.21 1.74
N SER A 201 -12.49 7.91 1.42
CA SER A 201 -11.83 7.42 0.20
C SER A 201 -12.86 6.97 -0.84
N SER A 202 -12.84 7.67 -1.98
CA SER A 202 -13.58 7.29 -3.17
C SER A 202 -13.06 5.95 -3.71
N LYS A 203 -13.89 5.18 -4.43
CA LYS A 203 -13.43 3.95 -5.14
C LYS A 203 -12.26 4.30 -6.08
N PHE A 204 -12.23 5.53 -6.59
CA PHE A 204 -11.20 6.04 -7.49
C PHE A 204 -9.84 6.30 -6.83
N ASP A 205 -9.84 6.60 -5.53
CA ASP A 205 -8.62 6.89 -4.78
C ASP A 205 -7.71 5.68 -4.61
N VAL A 206 -8.30 4.49 -4.78
CA VAL A 206 -7.69 3.17 -4.57
C VAL A 206 -7.13 2.63 -5.89
N TYR A 207 -7.90 2.70 -6.98
CA TYR A 207 -7.46 2.20 -8.28
C TYR A 207 -6.56 3.17 -9.06
N PHE A 208 -6.59 4.46 -8.72
CA PHE A 208 -5.92 5.50 -9.49
C PHE A 208 -5.18 6.51 -8.61
N LEU A 209 -4.33 6.01 -7.71
CA LEU A 209 -3.42 6.86 -6.91
C LEU A 209 -2.68 7.87 -7.80
N ARG A 210 -2.21 7.40 -8.97
CA ARG A 210 -1.52 8.23 -9.97
C ARG A 210 -2.43 9.29 -10.62
N VAL A 211 -3.72 9.01 -10.83
CA VAL A 211 -4.67 10.00 -11.36
C VAL A 211 -4.86 11.14 -10.38
N ARG A 212 -4.96 10.85 -9.07
CA ARG A 212 -5.04 11.91 -8.07
C ARG A 212 -3.80 12.80 -8.10
N ASP A 213 -2.62 12.19 -8.18
CA ASP A 213 -1.35 12.92 -8.21
C ASP A 213 -1.29 13.87 -9.41
N VAL A 214 -1.61 13.37 -10.59
CA VAL A 214 -1.58 14.15 -11.83
C VAL A 214 -2.65 15.24 -11.86
N VAL A 215 -3.85 15.00 -11.32
CA VAL A 215 -4.88 16.04 -11.15
C VAL A 215 -4.41 17.12 -10.18
N ALA A 216 -3.81 16.74 -9.05
CA ALA A 216 -3.33 17.68 -8.04
C ALA A 216 -2.15 18.53 -8.56
N GLU A 217 -1.23 17.93 -9.30
CA GLU A 217 -0.09 18.59 -9.95
C GLU A 217 -0.55 19.55 -11.06
N ALA A 218 -1.46 19.11 -11.94
CA ALA A 218 -2.01 19.96 -12.99
C ALA A 218 -2.79 21.18 -12.46
N LEU A 219 -3.22 21.12 -11.19
CA LEU A 219 -3.91 22.20 -10.50
C LEU A 219 -3.00 22.96 -9.51
N ASN A 220 -1.69 22.68 -9.47
CA ASN A 220 -0.72 23.28 -8.55
C ASN A 220 -1.18 23.27 -7.08
N MET A 221 -1.73 22.13 -6.61
CA MET A 221 -2.26 22.05 -5.26
C MET A 221 -1.17 21.81 -4.20
N PRO A 222 -1.26 22.48 -3.04
CA PRO A 222 -0.40 22.16 -1.89
C PRO A 222 -0.62 20.73 -1.38
N ASP A 223 0.45 20.05 -0.99
CA ASP A 223 0.44 18.65 -0.52
C ASP A 223 -0.54 18.38 0.64
N ARG A 224 -0.75 19.39 1.50
CA ARG A 224 -1.71 19.29 2.61
C ARG A 224 -3.15 19.06 2.10
N ILE A 225 -3.53 19.71 1.00
CA ILE A 225 -4.87 19.62 0.42
C ILE A 225 -5.03 18.32 -0.37
N LYS A 226 -3.97 17.91 -1.09
CA LYS A 226 -3.88 16.64 -1.82
C LYS A 226 -4.17 15.41 -0.95
N ARG A 227 -3.70 15.43 0.30
CA ARG A 227 -3.90 14.33 1.27
C ARG A 227 -5.23 14.39 2.04
N GLN A 228 -5.90 15.54 2.06
CA GLN A 228 -7.11 15.76 2.84
C GLN A 228 -8.41 15.59 2.02
N LEU A 229 -8.35 15.71 0.70
CA LEU A 229 -9.51 15.63 -0.17
C LEU A 229 -9.56 14.31 -0.96
N THR A 230 -10.78 13.78 -1.12
CA THR A 230 -11.05 12.63 -1.98
C THR A 230 -10.92 13.04 -3.45
N LEU A 231 -10.54 12.15 -4.37
CA LEU A 231 -10.49 12.46 -5.80
C LEU A 231 -11.87 12.92 -6.32
N ASP A 232 -12.96 12.33 -5.85
CA ASP A 232 -14.31 12.79 -6.16
C ASP A 232 -14.55 14.26 -5.73
N THR A 233 -14.08 14.63 -4.54
CA THR A 233 -14.15 16.01 -4.03
C THR A 233 -13.23 16.94 -4.81
N LEU A 234 -12.04 16.48 -5.22
CA LEU A 234 -11.10 17.25 -6.05
C LEU A 234 -11.71 17.55 -7.43
N LEU A 235 -12.22 16.52 -8.11
CA LEU A 235 -12.86 16.61 -9.40
C LEU A 235 -14.11 17.51 -9.34
N LYS A 236 -14.97 17.35 -8.32
CA LYS A 236 -16.18 18.18 -8.18
C LYS A 236 -15.90 19.63 -7.77
N ARG A 237 -14.90 19.89 -6.92
CA ARG A 237 -14.65 21.23 -6.37
C ARG A 237 -13.83 22.12 -7.31
N HIS A 238 -12.88 21.56 -8.05
CA HIS A 238 -11.91 22.36 -8.81
C HIS A 238 -12.14 22.31 -10.32
N LEU A 239 -12.51 21.16 -10.89
CA LEU A 239 -12.79 21.09 -12.34
C LEU A 239 -14.07 21.83 -12.70
N LYS A 240 -15.10 21.83 -11.84
CA LYS A 240 -16.33 22.61 -12.08
C LYS A 240 -16.13 24.14 -12.10
N ARG A 241 -14.96 24.66 -11.70
CA ARG A 241 -14.74 26.11 -11.49
C ARG A 241 -14.02 26.82 -12.62
N SER A 242 -13.27 26.12 -13.49
CA SER A 242 -12.54 26.76 -14.58
C SER A 242 -12.31 25.82 -15.76
N ASN A 243 -12.77 26.24 -16.94
CA ASN A 243 -12.56 25.52 -18.20
C ASN A 243 -11.07 25.38 -18.55
N GLN A 244 -10.24 26.35 -18.16
CA GLN A 244 -8.79 26.31 -18.38
C GLN A 244 -8.13 25.25 -17.47
N GLN A 245 -8.60 25.10 -16.24
CA GLN A 245 -8.13 24.08 -15.30
C GLN A 245 -8.59 22.69 -15.72
N CYS A 246 -9.82 22.55 -16.23
CA CYS A 246 -10.28 21.33 -16.90
C CYS A 246 -9.36 20.96 -18.07
N ALA A 247 -9.09 21.90 -18.97
CA ALA A 247 -8.22 21.66 -20.13
C ALA A 247 -6.76 21.35 -19.73
N ALA A 248 -6.27 21.88 -18.62
CA ALA A 248 -4.95 21.57 -18.09
C ALA A 248 -4.89 20.16 -17.51
N VAL A 249 -5.88 19.78 -16.70
CA VAL A 249 -6.01 18.43 -16.13
C VAL A 249 -6.20 17.41 -17.24
N LEU A 250 -7.02 17.70 -18.24
CA LEU A 250 -7.21 16.84 -19.41
C LEU A 250 -5.91 16.59 -20.18
N ARG A 251 -5.14 17.65 -20.45
CA ARG A 251 -3.84 17.52 -21.11
C ARG A 251 -2.86 16.71 -20.28
N ALA A 252 -2.86 16.88 -18.96
CA ALA A 252 -2.01 16.13 -18.06
C ALA A 252 -2.41 14.63 -18.00
N MET A 253 -3.71 14.34 -17.89
CA MET A 253 -4.25 12.97 -17.94
C MET A 253 -3.91 12.28 -19.25
N SER A 254 -4.13 12.95 -20.38
CA SER A 254 -3.85 12.41 -21.72
C SER A 254 -2.36 12.17 -21.94
N LYS A 255 -1.50 13.06 -21.43
CA LYS A 255 -0.04 12.91 -21.51
C LYS A 255 0.48 11.76 -20.65
N GLU A 256 -0.06 11.59 -19.44
CA GLU A 256 0.42 10.56 -18.50
C GLU A 256 -0.08 9.15 -18.87
N PHE A 257 -1.35 9.02 -19.24
CA PHE A 257 -1.99 7.71 -19.41
C PHE A 257 -2.16 7.28 -20.87
N GLY A 258 -1.94 8.18 -21.84
CA GLY A 258 -1.83 7.86 -23.26
C GLY A 258 -2.90 6.89 -23.78
N SER A 259 -2.48 5.83 -24.48
CA SER A 259 -3.32 4.76 -25.02
C SER A 259 -3.59 3.60 -24.04
N ALA A 260 -3.13 3.69 -22.78
CA ALA A 260 -3.36 2.67 -21.75
C ALA A 260 -4.72 2.84 -21.02
N PHE A 261 -5.57 3.73 -21.52
CA PHE A 261 -6.90 3.99 -21.00
C PHE A 261 -7.92 3.08 -21.71
N ASP A 262 -8.16 1.89 -21.15
CA ASP A 262 -9.08 0.89 -21.73
C ASP A 262 -10.55 1.26 -21.42
N GLU A 263 -11.17 1.94 -22.37
CA GLU A 263 -12.54 2.50 -22.36
C GLU A 263 -13.65 1.52 -21.90
N PRO A 264 -13.63 0.21 -22.25
CA PRO A 264 -14.67 -0.75 -21.85
C PRO A 264 -14.57 -1.19 -20.38
N LEU A 265 -13.35 -1.25 -19.82
CA LEU A 265 -13.10 -1.61 -18.42
C LEU A 265 -13.45 -0.44 -17.49
N PHE A 266 -13.29 0.78 -18.00
CA PHE A 266 -13.76 2.01 -17.36
C PHE A 266 -15.29 2.10 -17.31
N ASN A 267 -15.99 1.64 -18.36
CA ASN A 267 -17.46 1.70 -18.46
C ASN A 267 -18.20 0.66 -17.61
N SER A 268 -17.63 -0.52 -17.36
CA SER A 268 -18.34 -1.62 -16.67
C SER A 268 -18.26 -1.59 -15.14
N ALA A 269 -17.20 -0.98 -14.56
CA ALA A 269 -17.03 -0.90 -13.10
C ALA A 269 -17.67 0.36 -12.46
N VAL A 270 -18.25 1.26 -13.28
CA VAL A 270 -18.58 2.64 -12.89
C VAL A 270 -19.99 3.06 -13.32
N VAL A 271 -20.98 2.17 -13.31
CA VAL A 271 -22.36 2.55 -13.68
C VAL A 271 -23.03 3.37 -12.56
N GLY A 272 -22.57 4.59 -12.27
CA GLY A 272 -23.34 5.48 -11.41
C GLY A 272 -22.68 6.70 -10.77
N TYR A 273 -21.39 7.00 -10.94
CA TYR A 273 -20.84 8.20 -10.27
C TYR A 273 -19.82 9.04 -11.06
N LEU A 274 -19.29 8.55 -12.18
CA LEU A 274 -18.34 9.28 -13.03
C LEU A 274 -18.96 9.71 -14.38
N ASP A 275 -20.14 9.15 -14.71
CA ASP A 275 -20.86 9.37 -15.97
C ASP A 275 -21.35 10.82 -16.15
N VAL A 276 -21.77 11.49 -15.08
CA VAL A 276 -22.12 12.92 -15.13
C VAL A 276 -20.87 13.80 -15.22
N LEU A 277 -19.77 13.35 -14.64
CA LEU A 277 -18.49 14.08 -14.58
C LEU A 277 -17.82 14.10 -15.97
N ILE A 278 -17.94 13.02 -16.74
CA ILE A 278 -17.48 12.93 -18.14
C ILE A 278 -18.48 13.58 -19.12
N ALA A 279 -19.79 13.51 -18.88
CA ALA A 279 -20.78 14.12 -19.78
C ALA A 279 -20.71 15.66 -19.85
N ASP A 280 -20.42 16.35 -18.74
CA ASP A 280 -20.20 17.81 -18.76
C ASP A 280 -18.80 18.19 -19.28
N LEU A 281 -17.82 17.29 -19.16
CA LEU A 281 -16.47 17.44 -19.72
C LEU A 281 -16.47 17.35 -21.27
N ILE A 282 -17.39 16.56 -21.85
CA ILE A 282 -17.65 16.45 -23.29
C ILE A 282 -18.40 17.68 -23.85
N ARG A 283 -19.36 18.28 -23.11
CA ARG A 283 -20.06 19.52 -23.53
C ARG A 283 -19.16 20.75 -23.64
N ALA A 284 -18.07 20.81 -22.87
CA ALA A 284 -17.14 21.94 -22.84
C ALA A 284 -16.15 21.99 -24.02
N ILE A 285 -16.02 20.91 -24.81
CA ILE A 285 -15.05 20.80 -25.92
C ILE A 285 -15.71 21.03 -27.29
N ASN A 286 -17.01 20.75 -27.49
CA ASN A 286 -17.68 21.01 -28.77
C ASN A 286 -19.21 21.29 -28.61
N PRO A 287 -19.70 22.54 -28.75
CA PRO A 287 -21.09 22.88 -28.40
C PRO A 287 -22.20 22.45 -29.38
N ARG A 288 -21.87 21.89 -30.56
CA ARG A 288 -22.78 22.00 -31.74
C ARG A 288 -23.44 20.73 -32.28
N GLN A 289 -23.16 19.53 -31.76
CA GLN A 289 -23.79 18.30 -32.27
C GLN A 289 -24.09 17.33 -31.13
N ASP A 290 -25.32 17.35 -30.60
CA ASP A 290 -26.26 16.22 -30.73
C ASP A 290 -27.57 16.52 -30.00
N SER A 291 -28.69 16.14 -30.60
CA SER A 291 -30.05 16.49 -30.22
C SER A 291 -30.91 15.37 -29.66
N THR A 292 -30.35 14.19 -29.39
CA THR A 292 -31.17 12.98 -29.27
C THR A 292 -31.17 12.28 -27.90
N ILE A 293 -30.66 12.90 -26.81
CA ILE A 293 -30.85 12.36 -25.45
C ILE A 293 -31.58 13.36 -24.56
N ASP A 294 -32.83 12.99 -24.22
CA ASP A 294 -33.73 13.71 -23.32
C ASP A 294 -33.41 13.37 -21.86
N THR A 295 -32.87 14.35 -21.14
CA THR A 295 -32.90 14.42 -19.67
C THR A 295 -33.08 15.88 -19.24
N GLY A 296 -34.33 16.38 -19.18
CA GLY A 296 -34.85 17.45 -18.29
C GLY A 296 -34.20 18.84 -18.15
N ILE A 297 -33.00 19.09 -18.69
CA ILE A 297 -32.24 20.35 -18.56
C ILE A 297 -32.41 21.22 -19.81
N ARG A 298 -32.77 20.62 -20.95
CA ARG A 298 -32.84 21.29 -22.24
C ARG A 298 -34.02 22.26 -22.40
N GLN A 299 -35.15 22.01 -21.74
CA GLN A 299 -36.34 22.86 -21.85
C GLN A 299 -36.17 24.24 -21.21
N ARG A 300 -35.25 24.40 -20.25
CA ARG A 300 -35.07 25.67 -19.52
C ARG A 300 -34.10 26.64 -20.21
N ALA A 301 -33.15 26.16 -21.00
CA ALA A 301 -32.17 27.01 -21.68
C ALA A 301 -32.67 27.60 -23.00
N LEU A 302 -33.71 27.01 -23.61
CA LEU A 302 -34.31 27.49 -24.86
C LEU A 302 -35.30 28.65 -24.66
N ALA A 303 -35.84 28.83 -23.44
CA ALA A 303 -36.78 29.92 -23.14
C ALA A 303 -36.09 31.30 -23.04
N ASP A 304 -34.83 31.34 -22.59
CA ASP A 304 -34.14 32.61 -22.30
C ASP A 304 -33.35 33.18 -23.50
N HIS A 305 -33.19 32.40 -24.58
CA HIS A 305 -32.49 32.87 -25.78
C HIS A 305 -33.41 33.61 -26.78
N ILE A 306 -34.73 33.60 -26.54
CA ILE A 306 -35.75 34.25 -27.38
C ILE A 306 -36.07 35.69 -26.92
N THR A 307 -35.75 36.06 -25.68
CA THR A 307 -36.15 37.37 -25.11
C THR A 307 -35.08 38.46 -25.15
N ARG A 308 -33.89 38.21 -25.72
CA ARG A 308 -32.81 39.21 -25.81
C ARG A 308 -32.10 39.26 -27.17
N ALA A 309 -32.84 38.97 -28.24
CA ALA A 309 -32.69 39.65 -29.52
C ALA A 309 -33.85 40.67 -29.63
#